data_AF-A0A7G8EUB2-F1
#
_entry.id   AF-A0A7G8EUB2-F1
#
_cell.length_a   1.000
_cell.length_b   1.000
_cell.length_c   1.000
_cell.angle_alpha   90.00
_cell.angle_beta   90.00
_cell.angle_gamma   90.00
#
_symmetry.space_group_name_H-M   'P 1'
#
loop_
_entity.id
_entity.type
_entity.pdbx_description
1 polymer ?
#
loop_
_entity_poly.entity_id
_entity_poly.type
_entity_poly.pdbx_seq_one_letter_code
_entity_poly.pdbx_strand_id
1 'polypeptide(L)' 'MKTTQLLAERPKEDTLIDALRGCRTVQELKGIEQRLSTTDAIPLFDWICDLLVQRRISRGLAARLLSQLHNG' A
#
# COMPACT_ATOMS: atom_id res chain seq x y z
N MET A 1 2.11 12.61 31.47
CA MET A 1 3.09 11.70 30.84
C MET A 1 2.40 11.03 29.65
N LYS A 2 2.70 11.42 28.41
CA LYS A 2 2.05 10.89 27.20
C LYS A 2 3.12 10.57 26.16
N THR A 3 3.77 9.43 26.31
CA THR A 3 4.63 8.92 25.24
C THR A 3 4.60 7.41 25.30
N THR A 4 4.54 6.77 24.13
CA THR A 4 4.72 5.33 23.89
C THR A 4 3.43 4.51 23.72
N GLN A 5 2.58 4.90 22.77
CA GLN A 5 1.69 3.96 22.07
C GLN A 5 1.63 4.30 20.57
N LEU A 6 2.77 4.25 19.87
CA LEU A 6 2.85 4.57 18.42
C LEU A 6 3.64 3.55 17.58
N LEU A 7 4.01 2.39 18.15
CA LEU A 7 4.95 1.46 17.51
C LEU A 7 4.33 0.11 17.09
N ALA A 8 3.08 -0.19 17.47
CA ALA A 8 2.51 -1.53 17.24
C ALA A 8 1.73 -1.70 15.92
N GLU A 9 1.28 -0.62 15.29
CA GLU A 9 0.44 -0.68 14.07
C GLU A 9 1.24 -0.46 12.77
N ARG A 10 2.37 0.26 12.86
CA ARG A 10 3.28 0.52 11.74
C ARG A 10 3.86 -0.73 11.03
N PRO A 11 4.19 -1.85 11.71
CA PRO A 11 4.82 -2.96 11.01
C PRO A 11 3.92 -3.58 9.94
N LYS A 12 2.59 -3.51 10.07
CA LYS A 12 1.68 -4.04 9.05
C LYS A 12 1.64 -3.15 7.81
N GLU A 13 1.57 -1.83 7.97
CA GLU A 13 1.56 -0.87 6.85
C GLU A 13 2.88 -0.94 6.08
N ASP A 14 4.03 -0.84 6.76
CA ASP A 14 5.34 -0.91 6.11
C ASP A 14 5.55 -2.27 5.41
N THR A 15 5.02 -3.38 5.97
CA THR A 15 5.04 -4.70 5.30
C THR A 15 4.20 -4.71 4.01
N LEU A 16 3.03 -4.06 4.01
CA LEU A 16 2.20 -3.95 2.81
C LEU A 16 2.85 -3.03 1.76
N ILE A 17 3.53 -1.97 2.20
CA ILE A 17 4.31 -1.07 1.32
C ILE A 17 5.48 -1.83 0.69
N ASP A 18 6.22 -2.63 1.46
CA ASP A 18 7.30 -3.44 0.92
C ASP A 18 6.78 -4.54 -0.02
N ALA A 19 5.62 -5.12 0.27
CA ALA A 19 4.93 -6.01 -0.67
C ALA A 19 4.54 -5.27 -1.97
N LEU A 20 4.06 -4.02 -1.89
CA LEU A 20 3.79 -3.20 -3.08
C LEU A 20 5.06 -2.90 -3.89
N ARG A 21 6.18 -2.62 -3.21
CA ARG A 21 7.48 -2.40 -3.86
C ARG A 21 8.00 -3.67 -4.55
N GLY A 22 7.73 -4.83 -3.97
CA GLY A 22 8.06 -6.14 -4.55
C GLY A 22 7.08 -6.62 -5.62
N CYS A 23 5.87 -6.05 -5.67
CA CYS A 23 4.77 -6.50 -6.51
C CYS A 23 5.12 -6.36 -8.00
N ARG A 24 5.19 -7.50 -8.70
CA ARG A 24 5.49 -7.53 -10.15
C ARG A 24 4.29 -7.88 -11.00
N THR A 25 3.26 -8.47 -10.40
CA THR A 25 2.09 -9.00 -11.11
C THR A 25 0.79 -8.49 -10.51
N VAL A 26 -0.27 -8.46 -11.33
CA VAL A 26 -1.64 -8.07 -10.92
C VAL A 26 -2.21 -9.03 -9.86
N GLN A 27 -1.78 -10.29 -9.87
CA GLN A 27 -2.24 -11.28 -8.89
C GLN A 27 -1.74 -10.98 -7.47
N GLU A 28 -0.48 -10.55 -7.34
CA GLU A 28 0.05 -10.07 -6.06
C GLU A 28 -0.67 -8.79 -5.62
N LEU A 29 -0.97 -7.91 -6.57
CA LEU A 29 -1.69 -6.66 -6.33
C LEU A 29 -3.09 -6.91 -5.75
N LYS A 30 -3.85 -7.86 -6.31
CA LYS A 30 -5.14 -8.32 -5.77
C LYS A 30 -5.00 -8.95 -4.38
N GLY A 31 -3.91 -9.67 -4.12
CA GLY A 31 -3.61 -10.20 -2.80
C GLY A 31 -3.39 -9.10 -1.76
N ILE A 32 -2.72 -8.01 -2.13
CA ILE A 32 -2.52 -6.84 -1.28
C ILE A 32 -3.86 -6.11 -1.07
N GLU A 33 -4.65 -5.93 -2.12
CA GLU A 33 -5.99 -5.32 -2.05
C GLU A 33 -6.92 -6.07 -1.07
N GLN A 34 -6.94 -7.40 -1.11
CA GLN A 34 -7.74 -8.20 -0.18
C GLN A 34 -7.27 -8.03 1.28
N ARG A 35 -5.95 -7.98 1.50
CA ARG A 35 -5.39 -7.76 2.84
C ARG A 35 -5.67 -6.35 3.36
N LEU A 36 -5.61 -5.36 2.47
CA LEU A 36 -5.93 -3.96 2.76
C LEU A 36 -7.42 -3.79 3.08
N SER A 37 -8.29 -4.43 2.27
CA SER A 37 -9.74 -4.44 2.48
C SER A 37 -10.14 -5.05 3.82
N THR A 38 -9.37 -6.02 4.31
CA THR A 38 -9.58 -6.66 5.62
C THR A 38 -9.13 -5.77 6.79
N THR A 39 -8.21 -4.82 6.55
CA THR A 39 -7.60 -4.00 7.61
C THR A 39 -8.27 -2.63 7.73
N ASP A 40 -8.31 -1.88 6.64
CA ASP A 40 -8.74 -0.47 6.63
C ASP A 40 -9.94 -0.21 5.71
N ALA A 41 -10.36 -1.20 4.92
CA ALA A 41 -11.44 -1.08 3.92
C ALA A 41 -11.25 0.07 2.91
N ILE A 42 -10.03 0.58 2.75
CA ILE A 42 -9.67 1.60 1.77
C ILE A 42 -9.37 0.91 0.43
N PRO A 43 -9.88 1.44 -0.70
CA PRO A 43 -9.52 0.94 -2.02
C PRO A 43 -8.00 1.00 -2.25
N LEU A 44 -7.43 -0.02 -2.88
CA LEU A 44 -5.99 -0.07 -3.14
C LEU A 44 -5.50 1.13 -3.95
N PHE A 45 -6.33 1.62 -4.87
CA PHE A 45 -6.06 2.82 -5.67
C PHE A 45 -5.83 4.05 -4.79
N ASP A 46 -6.77 4.36 -3.89
CA ASP A 46 -6.68 5.52 -3.01
C ASP A 46 -5.49 5.38 -2.05
N TRP A 47 -5.25 4.17 -1.54
CA TRP A 47 -4.11 3.93 -0.67
C TRP A 47 -2.77 4.14 -1.39
N ILE A 48 -2.62 3.72 -2.66
CA ILE A 48 -1.42 4.01 -3.46
C ILE A 48 -1.24 5.52 -3.67
N CYS A 49 -2.34 6.25 -3.92
CA CYS A 49 -2.33 7.70 -4.04
C CYS A 49 -1.88 8.38 -2.73
N ASP A 50 -2.39 7.93 -1.58
CA ASP A 50 -1.96 8.41 -0.27
C ASP A 50 -0.48 8.13 -0.01
N LEU A 51 -0.02 6.91 -0.31
CA LEU A 51 1.40 6.55 -0.17
C LEU A 51 2.31 7.43 -1.04
N LEU A 52 1.83 7.84 -2.23
CA LEU A 52 2.53 8.75 -3.11
C LEU A 52 2.61 10.17 -2.51
N VAL A 53 1.50 10.69 -1.97
CA VAL A 53 1.44 11.99 -1.31
C VAL A 53 2.34 12.01 -0.07
N GLN A 54 2.30 10.93 0.72
CA GLN A 54 3.12 10.72 1.91
C GLN A 54 4.60 10.41 1.59
N ARG A 55 4.97 10.33 0.30
CA ARG A 55 6.33 9.99 -0.18
C ARG A 55 6.87 8.65 0.35
N ARG A 56 5.99 7.70 0.66
CA ARG A 56 6.32 6.35 1.09
C ARG A 56 6.74 5.44 -0.08
N ILE A 57 6.31 5.79 -1.30
CA ILE A 57 6.65 5.07 -2.54
C ILE A 57 7.17 6.04 -3.62
N SER A 58 7.90 5.50 -4.61
CA SER A 58 8.40 6.32 -5.73
C SER A 58 7.32 6.59 -6.76
N ARG A 59 7.43 7.72 -7.47
CA ARG A 59 6.49 8.10 -8.56
C ARG A 59 6.39 7.03 -9.65
N GLY A 60 7.54 6.42 -10.02
CA GLY A 60 7.59 5.36 -11.02
C GLY A 60 6.88 4.08 -10.56
N LEU A 61 7.03 3.72 -9.29
CA LEU A 61 6.32 2.58 -8.71
C LEU A 61 4.81 2.84 -8.68
N ALA A 62 4.38 4.00 -8.17
CA ALA A 62 2.98 4.40 -8.15
C ALA A 62 2.36 4.37 -9.56
N ALA A 63 3.01 4.99 -10.55
CA ALA A 63 2.53 5.00 -11.93
C ALA A 63 2.37 3.58 -12.50
N ARG A 64 3.32 2.68 -12.23
CA ARG A 64 3.25 1.29 -12.68
C ARG A 64 2.13 0.51 -11.99
N LEU A 65 1.92 0.70 -10.69
CA LEU A 65 0.86 0.03 -9.93
C LEU A 65 -0.52 0.54 -10.34
N LEU A 66 -0.70 1.85 -10.45
CA LEU A 66 -1.94 2.48 -10.91
C LEU A 66 -2.27 2.06 -12.35
N SER A 67 -1.27 1.98 -13.24
CA SER A 67 -1.49 1.47 -14.61
C SER A 67 -1.90 0.01 -14.63
N GLN A 68 -1.35 -0.83 -13.74
CA GLN A 68 -1.73 -2.25 -13.62
C GLN A 68 -3.14 -2.41 -13.04
N LEU A 69 -3.56 -1.54 -12.12
CA LEU A 69 -4.93 -1.48 -11.61
C LEU A 69 -5.92 -1.03 -12.67
N HIS A 70 -5.54 -0.06 -13.51
CA HIS A 70 -6.44 0.53 -14.51
C HIS A 70 -6.61 -0.35 -15.77
N ASN A 71 -5.59 -1.13 -16.14
CA ASN A 71 -5.62 -2.03 -17.30
C ASN A 71 -5.91 -3.50 -16.94
N GLY A 72 -6.31 -3.79 -15.70
CA GLY A 72 -6.49 -5.16 -15.17
C GLY A 72 -7.93 -5.64 -15.13
#